data_AF-A0A9D9GT57-F1
#
_entry.id   AF-A0A9D9GT57-F1
#
_cell.length_a   1.000
_cell.length_b   1.000
_cell.length_c   1.000
_cell.angle_alpha   90.00
_cell.angle_beta   90.00
_cell.angle_gamma   90.00
#
_symmetry.space_group_name_H-M   'P 1'
#
loop_
_entity.id
_entity.type
_entity.pdbx_description
1 polymer ?
#
loop_
_entity_poly.entity_id
_entity_poly.type
_entity_poly.pdbx_seq_one_letter_code
_entity_poly.pdbx_strand_id
1 'polypeptide(L)'
;MAVLKFLLLIKKEYKAAMLGLLASLGSTFASIALMSTAGWFLTAMATAAVLGLTLNLFVPSALIRLLAILRTGLRYADRLFSHAAA
;
A
#
# COMPACT_ATOMS: atom_id res chain seq x y z
N MET A 1 -13.06 37.96 -3.83
CA MET A 1 -13.63 36.95 -4.75
C MET A 1 -12.77 35.68 -4.88
N ALA A 2 -11.43 35.77 -4.85
CA ALA A 2 -10.53 34.61 -5.01
C ALA A 2 -10.70 33.51 -3.95
N VAL A 3 -10.88 33.88 -2.68
CA VAL A 3 -11.02 32.92 -1.56
C VAL A 3 -12.31 32.08 -1.67
N LEU A 4 -13.41 32.69 -2.11
CA LEU A 4 -14.69 31.99 -2.29
C LEU A 4 -14.62 30.98 -3.44
N LYS A 5 -13.91 31.33 -4.51
CA LYS A 5 -13.68 30.44 -5.66
C LYS A 5 -12.79 29.26 -5.28
N PHE A 6 -11.78 29.48 -4.43
CA PHE A 6 -10.90 28.45 -3.88
C PHE A 6 -11.65 27.46 -2.97
N LEU A 7 -12.53 27.96 -2.10
CA LEU A 7 -13.37 27.12 -1.23
C LEU A 7 -14.40 26.29 -2.02
N LEU A 8 -14.92 26.84 -3.13
CA LEU A 8 -15.84 26.10 -4.03
C LEU A 8 -15.11 25.01 -4.84
N LEU A 9 -13.85 25.23 -5.21
CA LEU A 9 -12.97 24.22 -5.83
C LEU A 9 -12.70 23.05 -4.87
N ILE A 10 -12.37 23.33 -3.61
CA ILE A 10 -12.17 22.29 -2.57
C ILE A 10 -13.42 21.43 -2.37
N LYS A 11 -14.61 22.04 -2.35
CA LYS A 11 -15.87 21.28 -2.19
C LYS A 11 -16.18 20.37 -3.37
N LYS A 12 -15.82 20.77 -4.59
CA LYS A 12 -16.01 19.99 -5.81
C LYS A 12 -15.06 18.78 -5.85
N GLU A 13 -13.84 18.96 -5.35
CA GLU A 13 -12.73 17.99 -5.39
C GLU A 13 -12.64 17.08 -4.15
N TYR A 14 -13.38 17.38 -3.07
CA TYR A 14 -13.29 16.67 -1.78
C TYR A 14 -13.39 15.13 -1.91
N LYS A 15 -14.23 14.61 -2.82
CA LYS A 15 -14.35 13.17 -3.04
C LYS A 15 -13.10 12.55 -3.66
N ALA A 16 -12.49 13.23 -4.62
CA ALA A 16 -11.23 12.79 -5.24
C ALA A 16 -10.07 12.86 -4.24
N ALA A 17 -10.03 13.93 -3.42
CA ALA A 17 -9.05 14.08 -2.34
C ALA A 17 -9.19 12.99 -1.27
N MET A 18 -10.42 12.63 -0.88
CA MET A 18 -10.69 11.54 0.08
C MET A 18 -10.26 10.17 -0.48
N LEU A 19 -10.53 9.90 -1.76
CA LEU A 19 -10.10 8.68 -2.43
C LEU A 19 -8.57 8.57 -2.52
N GLY A 20 -7.88 9.66 -2.83
CA GLY A 20 -6.41 9.71 -2.81
C GLY A 20 -5.84 9.49 -1.41
N LEU A 21 -6.44 10.11 -0.39
CA LEU A 21 -6.07 9.86 1.01
C LEU A 21 -6.21 8.39 1.41
N LEU A 22 -7.33 7.75 1.07
CA LEU A 22 -7.55 6.32 1.35
C LEU A 22 -6.55 5.43 0.61
N ALA A 23 -6.28 5.72 -0.67
CA ALA A 23 -5.30 5.00 -1.47
C ALA A 23 -3.87 5.14 -0.90
N SER A 24 -3.49 6.36 -0.51
CA SER A 24 -2.21 6.66 0.14
C SER A 24 -2.05 5.92 1.47
N LEU A 25 -3.06 5.97 2.35
CA LEU A 25 -3.09 5.24 3.61
C LEU A 25 -2.94 3.74 3.38
N GLY A 26 -3.73 3.18 2.46
CA GLY A 26 -3.64 1.77 2.09
C GLY A 26 -2.23 1.39 1.62
N SER A 27 -1.58 2.24 0.82
CA SER A 27 -0.22 1.98 0.31
C SER A 27 0.82 1.94 1.44
N THR A 28 0.65 2.78 2.46
CA THR A 28 1.50 2.81 3.66
C THR A 28 1.31 1.55 4.48
N PHE A 29 0.06 1.15 4.74
CA PHE A 29 -0.24 -0.11 5.42
C PHE A 29 0.31 -1.33 4.67
N ALA A 30 0.12 -1.39 3.34
CA ALA A 30 0.67 -2.45 2.51
C ALA A 30 2.21 -2.51 2.60
N SER A 31 2.87 -1.35 2.65
CA SER A 31 4.33 -1.27 2.79
C SER A 31 4.83 -1.76 4.15
N ILE A 32 4.13 -1.40 5.24
CA ILE A 32 4.45 -1.86 6.60
C ILE A 32 4.23 -3.37 6.71
N ALA A 33 3.08 -3.86 6.24
CA ALA A 33 2.75 -5.29 6.23
C ALA A 33 3.78 -6.09 5.42
N LEU A 34 4.19 -5.57 4.25
CA LEU A 34 5.22 -6.19 3.42
C LEU A 34 6.55 -6.30 4.17
N MET A 35 7.01 -5.20 4.80
CA MET A 35 8.26 -5.17 5.56
C MET A 35 8.24 -6.13 6.75
N SER A 36 7.14 -6.14 7.51
CA SER A 36 6.96 -7.03 8.66
C SER A 36 6.94 -8.51 8.24
N THR A 37 6.19 -8.84 7.20
CA THR A 37 6.10 -10.21 6.66
C THR A 37 7.44 -10.68 6.12
N ALA A 38 8.15 -9.83 5.38
CA ALA A 38 9.48 -10.15 4.84
C ALA A 38 10.51 -10.35 5.96
N GLY A 39 10.50 -9.51 6.98
CA GLY A 39 11.39 -9.65 8.14
C GLY A 39 11.15 -10.95 8.92
N TRP A 40 9.89 -11.27 9.22
CA TRP A 40 9.53 -12.54 9.85
C TRP A 40 9.92 -13.75 9.00
N PHE A 41 9.69 -13.70 7.69
CA PHE A 41 10.06 -14.80 6.79
C PHE A 41 11.58 -15.01 6.75
N LEU A 42 12.38 -13.94 6.72
CA LEU A 42 13.84 -14.03 6.67
C LEU A 42 14.41 -14.65 7.95
N THR A 43 13.90 -14.25 9.12
CA THR A 43 14.34 -14.81 10.41
C THR A 43 13.86 -16.23 10.63
N ALA A 44 12.64 -16.57 10.21
CA ALA A 44 12.12 -17.94 10.21
C ALA A 44 12.95 -18.86 9.29
N MET A 45 13.36 -18.36 8.11
CA MET A 45 14.26 -19.07 7.21
C MET A 45 15.64 -19.32 7.81
N ALA A 46 16.24 -18.29 8.41
CA ALA A 46 17.54 -18.41 9.05
C ALA A 46 17.51 -19.44 10.19
N THR A 47 16.48 -19.39 11.04
CA THR A 47 16.32 -20.34 12.15
C THR A 47 16.02 -21.75 11.67
N ALA A 48 15.14 -21.93 10.68
CA ALA A 48 14.88 -23.23 10.08
C ALA A 48 16.15 -23.85 9.46
N ALA A 49 16.97 -23.05 8.79
CA ALA A 49 18.24 -23.51 8.22
C ALA A 49 19.23 -23.99 9.30
N VAL A 50 19.35 -23.28 10.42
CA VAL A 50 20.23 -23.67 11.54
C VAL A 50 19.74 -24.96 12.21
N LEU A 51 18.42 -25.12 12.35
CA LEU A 51 17.81 -26.30 12.99
C LEU A 51 17.63 -27.48 12.03
N GLY A 52 17.96 -27.33 10.74
CA GLY A 52 17.73 -28.35 9.72
C GLY A 52 16.25 -28.63 9.44
N LEU A 53 15.36 -27.69 9.76
CA LEU A 53 13.92 -27.82 9.54
C LEU A 53 13.54 -27.33 8.15
N THR A 54 12.50 -27.93 7.59
CA THR A 54 11.88 -27.44 6.36
C THR A 54 10.75 -26.47 6.70
N LEU A 55 10.70 -25.31 6.03
CA LEU A 55 9.60 -24.36 6.13
C LEU A 55 8.89 -24.29 4.77
N ASN A 56 7.57 -24.10 4.80
CA ASN A 56 6.83 -23.84 3.58
C ASN A 56 7.16 -22.46 3.00
N LEU A 57 7.85 -22.43 1.86
CA LEU A 57 8.25 -21.19 1.16
C LEU A 57 7.11 -20.55 0.37
N PHE A 58 6.12 -21.34 -0.05
CA PHE A 58 5.10 -20.88 -1.01
C PHE A 58 4.12 -19.89 -0.37
N VAL A 59 3.65 -20.19 0.85
CA VAL A 59 2.70 -19.34 1.57
C VAL A 59 3.27 -17.93 1.83
N PRO A 60 4.45 -17.76 2.49
CA PRO A 60 5.02 -16.45 2.71
C PRO A 60 5.42 -15.75 1.40
N SER A 61 5.94 -16.47 0.41
CA SER A 61 6.30 -15.88 -0.89
C SER A 61 5.08 -15.33 -1.65
N ALA A 62 3.96 -16.05 -1.62
CA ALA A 62 2.71 -15.60 -2.23
C ALA A 62 2.15 -14.35 -1.52
N LEU A 63 2.21 -14.33 -0.18
CA LEU A 63 1.76 -13.19 0.63
C LEU A 63 2.60 -11.93 0.35
N ILE A 64 3.93 -12.06 0.31
CA ILE A 64 4.85 -10.96 -0.02
C ILE A 64 4.53 -10.41 -1.42
N ARG A 65 4.30 -11.27 -2.41
CA ARG A 65 3.97 -10.86 -3.77
C ARG A 65 2.63 -10.13 -3.85
N LEU A 66 1.61 -10.65 -3.16
CA LEU A 66 0.29 -10.01 -3.10
C LEU A 66 0.36 -8.63 -2.44
N LEU A 67 1.08 -8.49 -1.31
CA LEU A 67 1.29 -7.21 -0.65
C LEU A 67 2.07 -6.21 -1.51
N ALA A 68 3.07 -6.69 -2.26
CA ALA A 68 3.83 -5.86 -3.19
C ALA A 68 2.96 -5.32 -4.34
N ILE A 69 2.09 -6.16 -4.91
CA ILE A 69 1.13 -5.77 -5.96
C ILE A 69 0.07 -4.81 -5.38
N LEU A 70 -0.45 -5.09 -4.19
CA LEU A 70 -1.42 -4.21 -3.52
C LEU A 70 -0.84 -2.81 -3.32
N ARG A 71 0.42 -2.72 -2.87
CA ARG A 71 1.13 -1.45 -2.71
C ARG A 71 1.24 -0.66 -4.02
N THR A 72 1.59 -1.31 -5.13
CA THR A 72 1.70 -0.63 -6.43
C THR A 72 0.34 -0.25 -7.00
N GLY A 73 -0.66 -1.12 -6.86
CA GLY A 73 -2.05 -0.87 -7.25
C GLY A 73 -2.66 0.32 -6.51
N LEU A 74 -2.40 0.44 -5.20
CA LEU A 74 -2.89 1.57 -4.40
C LEU A 74 -2.24 2.90 -4.80
N ARG A 75 -0.94 2.92 -5.10
CA ARG A 75 -0.29 4.11 -5.66
C ARG A 75 -0.79 4.46 -7.06
N TYR A 76 -1.15 3.47 -7.85
CA TYR A 76 -1.77 3.70 -9.16
C TYR A 76 -3.18 4.29 -9.01
N ALA A 77 -3.98 3.76 -8.09
CA ALA A 77 -5.31 4.28 -7.78
C ALA A 77 -5.24 5.75 -7.32
N ASP A 78 -4.30 6.08 -6.44
CA ASP A 78 -4.04 7.45 -6.00
C ASP A 78 -3.79 8.41 -7.18
N ARG A 79 -2.92 8.00 -8.13
CA ARG A 79 -2.67 8.77 -9.36
C ARG A 79 -3.90 8.88 -10.26
N LEU A 80 -4.71 7.83 -10.36
CA LEU A 80 -5.91 7.81 -11.20
C LEU A 80 -6.98 8.77 -10.69
N PHE A 81 -7.25 8.73 -9.38
CA PHE A 81 -8.23 9.60 -8.74
C PHE A 81 -7.76 11.05 -8.67
N SER A 82 -6.44 11.27 -8.50
CA SER A 82 -5.86 12.60 -8.54
C SER A 82 -5.89 13.21 -9.96
N HIS A 83 -5.77 12.40 -11.03
CA HIS A 83 -5.88 12.88 -12.42
C HIS A 83 -7.32 13.16 -12.87
N ALA A 84 -8.32 12.45 -12.33
CA ALA A 84 -9.73 12.74 -12.62
C ALA A 84 -10.23 14.07 -12.01
N ALA A 85 -9.39 14.71 -11.21
CA ALA A 85 -9.62 15.99 -10.53
C ALA A 85 -9.06 17.21 -11.31
N ALA A 86 -8.29 16.99 -12.40
CA ALA A 86 -7.69 18.05 -13.20
C ALA A 86 -8.65 18.62 -14.27
#